data_AF-A0A2G9URA5-F1
#
_entry.id   AF-A0A2G9URA5-F1
#
_cell.length_a   1.000
_cell.length_b   1.000
_cell.length_c   1.000
_cell.angle_alpha   90.00
_cell.angle_beta   90.00
_cell.angle_gamma   90.00
#
_symmetry.space_group_name_H-M   'P 1'
#
loop_
_entity.id
_entity.type
_entity.pdbx_description
1 polymer ?
#
loop_
_entity_poly.entity_id
_entity_poly.type
_entity_poly.pdbx_seq_one_letter_code
_entity_poly.pdbx_strand_id
1 'polypeptide(L)'
;MMRGAGQQPIIVLSQGTKRESGHQVQIGNITACKDEETGDGTTSVIVLAGEVMAQAQQFLEQKIHPTIIIQAYRAALEDMIKLAEEKYSRTIDVNNDKEITSVVKSCLGTKMLSKWMDLAVQISMDAIKTIRVDKGSASEIDIKRYCRIEKIPGGTIEDCRVIKGVVLNKDVVHAKMRRRIEHPRIVLLDCNLEYKKGESQTSLEIMKEEDISRILEQVCLSHVLFLIFIPMLPSTLIPHMFWACSIRENV
;
A
#
# COMPACT_ATOMS: atom_id res chain seq x y z
N MET A 1 -32.64 -9.92 -10.30
CA MET A 1 -31.52 -9.76 -9.34
C MET A 1 -30.58 -8.70 -9.91
N MET A 2 -30.65 -7.49 -9.34
CA MET A 2 -29.90 -6.32 -9.79
C MET A 2 -28.41 -6.53 -9.56
N ARG A 3 -27.62 -6.48 -10.64
CA ARG A 3 -26.16 -6.38 -10.57
C ARG A 3 -25.83 -5.00 -10.00
N GLY A 4 -25.27 -4.97 -8.80
CA GLY A 4 -24.75 -3.75 -8.19
C GLY A 4 -23.73 -3.13 -9.14
N ALA A 5 -24.04 -1.93 -9.63
CA ALA A 5 -23.12 -1.11 -10.39
C ALA A 5 -21.85 -0.94 -9.55
N GLY A 6 -20.70 -1.31 -10.12
CA GLY A 6 -19.41 -0.95 -9.57
C GLY A 6 -19.42 0.56 -9.38
N GLN A 7 -19.37 0.99 -8.12
CA GLN A 7 -19.30 2.39 -7.76
C GLN A 7 -17.96 2.90 -8.27
N GLN A 8 -17.94 3.40 -9.51
CA GLN A 8 -16.82 4.19 -10.00
C GLN A 8 -16.61 5.29 -8.95
N PRO A 9 -15.36 5.54 -8.49
CA PRO A 9 -15.12 6.68 -7.63
C PRO A 9 -15.59 7.91 -8.40
N ILE A 10 -16.70 8.51 -7.94
CA ILE A 10 -17.17 9.78 -8.45
C ILE A 10 -16.17 10.79 -7.90
N ILE A 11 -15.10 11.01 -8.65
CA ILE A 11 -14.23 12.15 -8.41
C ILE A 11 -15.04 13.33 -8.93
N VAL A 12 -15.71 14.02 -8.02
CA VAL A 12 -16.32 15.32 -8.30
C VAL A 12 -15.17 16.30 -8.49
N LEU A 13 -14.55 16.27 -9.66
CA LEU A 13 -13.73 17.37 -10.12
C LEU A 13 -14.72 18.49 -10.43
N SER A 14 -14.74 19.52 -9.58
CA SER A 14 -15.36 20.80 -9.92
C SER A 14 -14.93 21.15 -11.35
N GLN A 15 -15.89 21.35 -12.26
CA GLN A 15 -15.63 21.72 -13.65
C GLN A 15 -14.80 23.01 -13.66
N GLY A 16 -13.48 22.88 -13.72
CA GLY A 16 -12.55 24.00 -13.51
C GLY A 16 -11.25 23.70 -12.76
N THR A 17 -10.76 22.46 -12.65
CA THR A 17 -9.40 22.19 -12.16
C THR A 17 -8.36 22.74 -13.13
N LYS A 18 -8.09 24.05 -13.02
CA LYS A 18 -6.94 24.68 -13.64
C LYS A 18 -5.70 24.02 -13.03
N ARG A 19 -4.72 23.67 -13.86
CA ARG A 19 -3.35 23.46 -13.38
C ARG A 19 -2.98 24.73 -12.64
N GLU A 20 -2.83 24.61 -11.33
CA GLU A 20 -2.27 25.71 -10.54
C GLU A 20 -0.90 26.04 -11.14
N SER A 21 -0.58 27.32 -11.21
CA SER A 21 0.70 27.80 -11.76
C SER A 21 1.27 28.85 -10.81
N GLY A 22 2.59 28.94 -10.75
CA GLY A 22 3.29 29.87 -9.85
C GLY A 22 3.41 29.36 -8.41
N HIS A 23 3.21 30.26 -7.45
CA HIS A 23 3.51 30.05 -6.03
C HIS A 23 2.72 28.88 -5.40
N GLN A 24 1.51 28.64 -5.87
CA GLN A 24 0.63 27.58 -5.35
C GLN A 24 1.18 26.18 -5.64
N VAL A 25 1.81 25.99 -6.81
CA VAL A 25 2.49 24.73 -7.18
C VAL A 25 3.71 24.50 -6.31
N GLN A 26 4.45 25.55 -5.97
CA GLN A 26 5.64 25.44 -5.13
C GLN A 26 5.27 24.97 -3.72
N ILE A 27 4.21 25.53 -3.13
CA ILE A 27 3.68 25.07 -1.83
C ILE A 27 3.17 23.63 -1.93
N GLY A 28 2.46 23.29 -3.01
CA GLY A 28 1.96 21.93 -3.25
C GLY A 28 3.11 20.91 -3.29
N ASN A 29 4.20 21.23 -3.97
CA ASN A 29 5.39 20.36 -4.03
C ASN A 29 6.05 20.17 -2.67
N ILE A 30 6.17 21.24 -1.86
CA ILE A 30 6.73 21.15 -0.50
C ILE A 30 5.87 20.24 0.37
N THR A 31 4.55 20.37 0.25
CA THR A 31 3.58 19.55 1.00
C THR A 31 3.69 18.08 0.61
N ALA A 32 3.75 17.80 -0.70
CA ALA A 32 3.89 16.44 -1.22
C ALA A 32 5.21 15.78 -0.77
N CYS A 33 6.34 16.51 -0.81
CA CYS A 33 7.60 16.00 -0.27
C CYS A 33 7.50 15.70 1.23
N LYS A 34 6.85 16.57 2.02
CA LYS A 34 6.74 16.37 3.47
C LYS A 34 5.87 15.15 3.82
N ASP A 35 4.79 14.96 3.06
CA ASP A 35 3.91 13.80 3.17
C ASP A 35 4.64 12.50 2.85
N GLU A 36 5.55 12.50 1.87
CA GLU A 36 6.33 11.31 1.51
C GLU A 36 7.42 10.97 2.55
N GLU A 37 8.12 11.97 3.09
CA GLU A 37 9.23 11.74 4.03
C GLU A 37 8.75 11.39 5.45
N THR A 38 7.74 12.09 5.94
CA THR A 38 7.33 12.00 7.36
C THR A 38 5.84 11.86 7.58
N GLY A 39 5.00 12.23 6.61
CA GLY A 39 3.53 12.08 6.68
C GLY A 39 2.81 12.97 7.70
N ASP A 40 3.54 13.77 8.49
CA ASP A 40 3.01 14.68 9.49
C ASP A 40 3.62 16.08 9.40
N GLY A 41 2.91 17.08 9.93
CA GLY A 41 3.36 18.47 9.98
C GLY A 41 3.28 19.22 8.65
N THR A 42 2.51 18.75 7.67
CA THR A 42 2.31 19.44 6.38
C THR A 42 1.81 20.86 6.57
N THR A 43 0.77 21.05 7.38
CA THR A 43 0.25 22.38 7.69
C THR A 43 1.29 23.27 8.36
N SER A 44 2.05 22.73 9.32
CA SER A 44 3.07 23.47 10.05
C SER A 44 4.20 23.96 9.13
N VAL A 45 4.63 23.12 8.17
CA VAL A 45 5.67 23.50 7.20
C VAL A 45 5.19 24.65 6.29
N ILE A 46 3.93 24.61 5.85
CA ILE A 46 3.36 25.67 5.01
C ILE A 46 3.30 26.99 5.77
N VAL A 47 2.81 26.96 7.01
CA VAL A 47 2.72 28.15 7.87
C VAL A 47 4.11 28.71 8.17
N LEU A 48 5.08 27.86 8.49
CA LEU A 48 6.46 28.27 8.73
C LEU A 48 7.09 28.91 7.49
N ALA A 49 6.92 28.31 6.31
CA ALA A 49 7.41 28.87 5.06
C ALA A 49 6.79 30.25 4.77
N GLY A 50 5.48 30.39 5.01
CA GLY A 50 4.78 31.67 4.87
C GLY A 50 5.37 32.76 5.77
N GLU A 51 5.60 32.45 7.05
CA GLU A 51 6.16 33.41 8.01
C GLU A 51 7.61 33.78 7.67
N VAL A 52 8.46 32.80 7.32
CA VAL A 52 9.85 33.05 6.93
C VAL A 52 9.92 33.98 5.70
N MET A 53 9.02 33.82 4.73
CA MET A 53 8.93 34.71 3.57
C MET A 53 8.44 36.11 3.95
N ALA A 54 7.47 36.23 4.86
CA ALA A 54 7.00 37.52 5.36
C ALA A 54 8.12 38.31 6.05
N GLN A 55 8.94 37.63 6.86
CA GLN A 55 10.11 38.26 7.48
C GLN A 55 11.20 38.63 6.46
N ALA A 56 11.38 37.82 5.42
CA ALA A 56 12.35 38.12 4.36
C ALA A 56 12.02 39.40 3.57
N GLN A 57 10.74 39.78 3.48
CA GLN A 57 10.30 40.98 2.77
C GLN A 57 10.95 42.26 3.32
N GLN A 58 11.09 42.37 4.64
CA GLN A 58 11.67 43.55 5.29
C GLN A 58 13.13 43.78 4.86
N PHE A 59 13.90 42.70 4.68
CA PHE A 59 15.29 42.77 4.23
C PHE A 59 15.41 43.15 2.75
N LEU A 60 14.42 42.75 1.94
CA LEU A 60 14.34 43.15 0.53
C LEU A 60 13.99 44.64 0.40
N GLU A 61 13.09 45.16 1.24
CA GLU A 61 12.77 46.59 1.31
C GLU A 61 13.99 47.45 1.70
N GLN A 62 14.87 46.90 2.54
CA GLN A 62 16.16 47.48 2.90
C GLN A 62 17.24 47.36 1.81
N LYS A 63 16.90 46.81 0.63
CA LYS A 63 17.81 46.62 -0.52
C LYS A 63 19.02 45.71 -0.24
N ILE A 64 18.89 44.76 0.69
CA ILE A 64 19.92 43.75 0.92
C ILE A 64 19.91 42.76 -0.25
N HIS A 65 21.08 42.38 -0.76
CA HIS A 65 21.17 41.44 -1.88
C HIS A 65 20.60 40.05 -1.50
N PRO A 66 19.69 39.45 -2.29
CA PRO A 66 19.01 38.20 -1.93
C PRO A 66 19.95 37.04 -1.58
N THR A 67 21.11 36.96 -2.23
CA THR A 67 22.13 35.92 -1.94
C THR A 67 22.58 35.94 -0.48
N ILE A 68 22.71 37.12 0.14
CA ILE A 68 23.13 37.26 1.54
C ILE A 68 22.03 36.74 2.46
N ILE A 69 20.76 37.05 2.16
CA ILE A 69 19.60 36.58 2.92
C ILE A 69 19.52 35.05 2.87
N ILE A 70 19.68 34.45 1.68
CA ILE A 70 19.67 32.99 1.51
C ILE A 70 20.81 32.34 2.29
N GLN A 71 22.01 32.91 2.25
CA GLN A 71 23.16 32.38 2.98
C GLN A 71 22.94 32.45 4.50
N ALA A 72 22.39 33.55 5.00
CA ALA A 72 22.06 33.71 6.42
C ALA A 72 20.99 32.70 6.87
N TYR A 73 19.94 32.47 6.07
CA TYR A 73 18.93 31.47 6.41
C TYR A 73 19.47 30.03 6.38
N ARG A 74 20.41 29.72 5.46
CA ARG A 74 21.07 28.40 5.47
C ARG A 74 21.92 28.20 6.72
N ALA A 75 22.69 29.21 7.14
CA ALA A 75 23.46 29.14 8.39
C ALA A 75 22.53 28.99 9.60
N ALA A 76 21.44 29.76 9.66
CA ALA A 76 20.45 29.66 10.73
C ALA A 76 19.78 28.27 10.77
N LEU A 77 19.52 27.65 9.61
CA LEU A 77 18.99 26.29 9.52
C LEU A 77 19.94 25.26 10.14
N GLU A 78 21.23 25.34 9.82
CA GLU A 78 22.24 24.43 10.40
C GLU A 78 22.31 24.54 11.92
N ASP A 79 22.26 25.77 12.45
CA ASP A 79 22.28 26.00 13.90
C ASP A 79 20.98 25.51 14.56
N MET A 80 19.83 25.69 13.92
CA MET A 80 18.55 25.18 14.40
C MET A 80 18.52 23.65 14.45
N ILE A 81 19.10 22.96 13.46
CA ILE A 81 19.18 21.49 13.45
C ILE A 81 20.04 21.00 14.63
N LYS A 82 21.22 21.59 14.84
CA LYS A 82 22.09 21.25 15.99
C LYS A 82 21.38 21.45 17.32
N LEU A 83 20.68 22.59 17.49
CA LEU A 83 19.92 22.86 18.70
C LEU A 83 18.76 21.88 18.90
N ALA A 84 18.07 21.48 17.83
CA ALA A 84 17.01 20.49 17.88
C ALA A 84 17.53 19.13 18.36
N GLU A 85 18.66 18.67 17.83
CA GLU A 85 19.29 17.40 18.19
C GLU A 85 19.84 17.39 19.62
N GLU A 86 20.49 18.47 20.05
CA GLU A 86 21.17 18.50 21.36
C GLU A 86 20.24 18.83 22.54
N LYS A 87 19.28 19.75 22.36
CA LYS A 87 18.49 20.31 23.48
C LYS A 87 17.07 19.79 23.55
N TYR A 88 16.44 19.52 22.40
CA TYR A 88 15.00 19.26 22.32
C TYR A 88 14.69 17.79 21.98
N SER A 89 15.63 17.07 21.38
CA SER A 89 15.48 15.65 21.10
C SER A 89 15.51 14.83 22.39
N ARG A 90 14.48 14.02 22.59
CA ARG A 90 14.43 13.03 23.67
C ARG A 90 14.45 11.66 23.04
N THR A 91 15.40 10.81 23.44
CA THR A 91 15.42 9.41 23.02
C THR A 91 14.27 8.66 23.66
N ILE A 92 13.59 7.84 22.86
CA ILE A 92 12.44 7.03 23.27
C ILE A 92 12.83 5.56 23.09
N ASP A 93 12.51 4.73 24.09
CA ASP A 93 12.74 3.30 24.00
C ASP A 93 11.68 2.65 23.10
N VAL A 94 12.13 2.02 22.00
CA VAL A 94 11.25 1.39 21.01
C VAL A 94 10.49 0.17 21.57
N ASN A 95 10.92 -0.37 22.70
CA ASN A 95 10.24 -1.49 23.37
C ASN A 95 9.14 -1.02 24.34
N ASN A 96 9.10 0.28 24.67
CA ASN A 96 8.09 0.82 25.58
C ASN A 96 6.83 1.22 24.83
N ASP A 97 5.88 0.29 24.77
CA ASP A 97 4.60 0.48 24.09
C ASP A 97 3.84 1.74 24.56
N LYS A 98 3.94 2.11 25.85
CA LYS A 98 3.19 3.25 26.40
C LYS A 98 3.67 4.59 25.87
N GLU A 99 5.00 4.74 25.75
CA GLU A 99 5.60 5.96 25.21
C GLU A 99 5.28 6.10 23.72
N ILE A 100 5.40 5.02 22.95
CA ILE A 100 5.04 4.99 21.52
C ILE A 100 3.56 5.32 21.32
N THR A 101 2.69 4.73 22.13
CA THR A 101 1.24 5.02 22.10
C THR A 101 0.98 6.52 22.27
N SER A 102 1.68 7.18 23.20
CA SER A 102 1.49 8.61 23.47
C SER A 102 1.93 9.50 22.30
N VAL A 103 3.01 9.12 21.61
CA VAL A 103 3.51 9.83 20.43
C VAL A 103 2.52 9.68 19.27
N VAL A 104 2.12 8.44 18.96
CA VAL A 104 1.16 8.16 17.88
C VAL A 104 -0.19 8.85 18.13
N LYS A 105 -0.66 8.84 19.38
CA LYS A 105 -1.89 9.53 19.80
C LYS A 105 -1.81 11.04 19.56
N SER A 106 -0.64 11.65 19.81
CA SER A 106 -0.41 13.08 19.57
C SER A 106 -0.46 13.42 18.08
N CYS A 107 0.13 12.60 17.22
CA CYS A 107 0.08 12.77 15.76
C CYS A 107 -1.34 12.60 15.19
N LEU A 108 -2.10 11.63 15.68
CA LEU A 108 -3.45 11.34 15.18
C LEU A 108 -4.51 12.33 15.67
N GLY A 109 -4.27 13.00 16.80
CA GLY A 109 -5.23 13.90 17.44
C GLY A 109 -5.68 15.09 16.57
N THR A 110 -4.89 15.49 15.57
CA THR A 110 -5.21 16.60 14.66
C THR A 110 -6.05 16.19 13.45
N LYS A 111 -6.04 14.91 13.08
CA LYS A 111 -6.65 14.39 11.83
C LYS A 111 -7.89 13.53 12.05
N MET A 112 -8.03 12.88 13.21
CA MET A 112 -9.12 11.95 13.52
C MET A 112 -10.05 12.47 14.61
N LEU A 113 -11.34 12.10 14.52
CA LEU A 113 -12.29 12.35 15.61
C LEU A 113 -11.86 11.55 16.85
N SER A 114 -11.90 12.21 18.01
CA SER A 114 -11.46 11.66 19.31
C SER A 114 -12.06 10.30 19.65
N LYS A 115 -13.27 10.00 19.19
CA LYS A 115 -13.97 8.73 19.44
C LYS A 115 -13.21 7.49 18.93
N TRP A 116 -12.53 7.59 17.79
CA TRP A 116 -11.90 6.44 17.12
C TRP A 116 -10.39 6.39 17.31
N MET A 117 -9.83 7.33 18.05
CA MET A 117 -8.39 7.51 18.19
C MET A 117 -7.73 6.30 18.85
N ASP A 118 -8.32 5.76 19.92
CA ASP A 118 -7.72 4.63 20.63
C ASP A 118 -7.68 3.36 19.76
N LEU A 119 -8.73 3.10 18.99
CA LEU A 119 -8.77 1.99 18.02
C LEU A 119 -7.72 2.18 16.93
N ALA A 120 -7.59 3.38 16.36
CA ALA A 120 -6.62 3.68 15.31
C ALA A 120 -5.17 3.52 15.79
N VAL A 121 -4.88 3.92 17.03
CA VAL A 121 -3.56 3.73 17.65
C VAL A 121 -3.27 2.24 17.84
N GLN A 122 -4.23 1.46 18.36
CA GLN A 122 -4.06 0.01 18.53
C GLN A 122 -3.78 -0.70 17.19
N ILE A 123 -4.59 -0.43 16.17
CA ILE A 123 -4.42 -1.00 14.82
C ILE A 123 -3.04 -0.64 14.24
N SER A 124 -2.62 0.61 14.42
CA SER A 124 -1.32 1.09 13.91
C SER A 124 -0.15 0.40 14.62
N MET A 125 -0.23 0.21 15.94
CA MET A 125 0.80 -0.51 16.70
C MET A 125 0.87 -1.99 16.30
N ASP A 126 -0.27 -2.65 16.17
CA ASP A 126 -0.34 -4.06 15.76
C ASP A 126 0.22 -4.26 14.35
N ALA A 127 -0.07 -3.33 13.43
CA ALA A 127 0.47 -3.35 12.08
C ALA A 127 2.00 -3.20 12.07
N ILE A 128 2.53 -2.20 12.79
CA ILE A 128 3.99 -1.96 12.86
C ILE A 128 4.71 -3.15 13.48
N LYS A 129 4.19 -3.72 14.57
CA LYS A 129 4.76 -4.91 15.21
C LYS A 129 4.79 -6.13 14.29
N THR A 130 3.80 -6.26 13.41
CA THR A 130 3.73 -7.35 12.43
C THR A 130 4.70 -7.16 11.27
N ILE A 131 4.91 -5.91 10.84
CA ILE A 131 5.78 -5.56 9.69
C ILE A 131 7.26 -5.50 10.08
N ARG A 132 7.56 -5.23 11.36
CA ARG A 132 8.93 -5.11 11.84
C ARG A 132 9.71 -6.39 11.56
N VAL A 133 10.68 -6.30 10.65
CA VAL A 133 11.65 -7.36 10.37
C VAL A 133 12.96 -6.99 11.05
N ASP A 134 13.34 -7.76 12.07
CA ASP A 134 14.64 -7.58 12.72
C ASP A 134 15.74 -8.26 11.89
N LYS A 135 16.43 -7.48 11.04
CA LYS A 135 17.65 -7.93 10.36
C LYS A 135 18.86 -7.62 11.25
N GLY A 136 19.06 -8.41 12.29
CA GLY A 136 20.25 -8.30 13.16
C GLY A 136 20.35 -6.93 13.85
N SER A 137 21.23 -6.04 13.35
CA SER A 137 21.50 -4.72 13.91
C SER A 137 20.62 -3.58 13.36
N ALA A 138 19.87 -3.82 12.28
CA ALA A 138 18.98 -2.82 11.69
C ALA A 138 17.54 -3.36 11.60
N SER A 139 16.61 -2.70 12.28
CA SER A 139 15.18 -2.91 12.09
C SER A 139 14.73 -2.09 10.88
N GLU A 140 14.33 -2.76 9.80
CA GLU A 140 13.81 -2.12 8.59
C GLU A 140 12.27 -2.21 8.61
N ILE A 141 11.59 -1.08 8.41
CA ILE A 141 10.13 -1.00 8.39
C ILE A 141 9.70 -0.41 7.04
N ASP A 142 9.40 -1.29 6.08
CA ASP A 142 8.93 -0.90 4.75
C ASP A 142 7.39 -0.90 4.69
N ILE A 143 6.78 0.26 4.99
CA ILE A 143 5.32 0.40 5.01
C ILE A 143 4.71 0.15 3.61
N LYS A 144 5.33 0.69 2.55
CA LYS A 144 4.82 0.61 1.17
C LYS A 144 4.77 -0.82 0.60
N ARG A 145 5.65 -1.72 1.06
CA ARG A 145 5.75 -3.10 0.54
C ARG A 145 4.97 -4.11 1.36
N TYR A 146 5.01 -3.99 2.68
CA TYR A 146 4.45 -4.99 3.59
C TYR A 146 3.05 -4.64 4.12
N CYS A 147 2.66 -3.36 4.10
CA CYS A 147 1.32 -2.96 4.51
C CYS A 147 0.42 -2.75 3.29
N ARG A 148 -0.73 -3.43 3.26
CA ARG A 148 -1.79 -3.17 2.29
C ARG A 148 -3.08 -2.83 3.02
N ILE A 149 -3.61 -1.64 2.74
CA ILE A 149 -4.88 -1.18 3.29
C ILE A 149 -5.99 -1.54 2.29
N GLU A 150 -6.84 -2.49 2.66
CA GLU A 150 -8.01 -2.88 1.86
C GLU A 150 -9.28 -2.28 2.47
N LYS A 151 -10.04 -1.51 1.69
CA LYS A 151 -11.29 -0.88 2.14
C LYS A 151 -12.47 -1.71 1.62
N ILE A 152 -13.15 -2.41 2.52
CA ILE A 152 -14.36 -3.16 2.18
C ILE A 152 -15.56 -2.27 2.53
N PRO A 153 -16.44 -1.92 1.57
CA PRO A 153 -17.63 -1.15 1.88
C PRO A 153 -18.61 -1.99 2.70
N GLY A 154 -19.18 -1.39 3.74
CA GLY A 154 -20.06 -2.05 4.71
C GLY A 154 -19.41 -2.23 6.08
N GLY A 155 -20.22 -2.33 7.12
CA GLY A 155 -19.77 -2.39 8.52
C GLY A 155 -19.58 -1.01 9.16
N THR A 156 -19.05 -1.03 10.39
CA THR A 156 -18.72 0.16 11.17
C THR A 156 -17.20 0.36 11.26
N ILE A 157 -16.75 1.55 11.63
CA ILE A 157 -15.32 1.84 11.83
C ILE A 157 -14.73 0.96 12.95
N GLU A 158 -15.55 0.56 13.91
CA GLU A 158 -15.19 -0.32 15.03
C GLU A 158 -14.78 -1.72 14.58
N ASP A 159 -15.26 -2.19 13.42
CA ASP A 159 -14.97 -3.51 12.89
C ASP A 159 -13.59 -3.60 12.20
N CYS A 160 -12.85 -2.49 12.15
CA CYS A 160 -11.53 -2.44 11.55
C CYS A 160 -10.52 -3.22 12.40
N ARG A 161 -9.75 -4.10 11.77
CA ARG A 161 -8.68 -4.86 12.44
C ARG A 161 -7.49 -5.11 11.52
N VAL A 162 -6.35 -5.42 12.14
CA VAL A 162 -5.16 -5.91 11.43
C VAL A 162 -5.30 -7.41 11.17
N ILE A 163 -5.20 -7.81 9.90
CA ILE A 163 -5.16 -9.22 9.51
C ILE A 163 -3.69 -9.60 9.29
N LYS A 164 -3.21 -10.62 10.00
CA LYS A 164 -1.85 -11.16 9.86
C LYS A 164 -1.75 -12.05 8.61
N GLY A 165 -1.88 -11.43 7.45
CA GLY A 165 -1.91 -12.12 6.17
C GLY A 165 -2.25 -11.16 5.04
N VAL A 166 -2.70 -11.70 3.90
CA VAL A 166 -3.07 -10.91 2.73
C VAL A 166 -4.56 -11.05 2.47
N VAL A 167 -5.25 -9.91 2.39
CA VAL A 167 -6.64 -9.85 1.93
C VAL A 167 -6.65 -9.67 0.42
N LEU A 168 -7.26 -10.62 -0.28
CA LEU A 168 -7.48 -10.52 -1.73
C LEU A 168 -8.97 -10.33 -1.99
N ASN A 169 -9.33 -9.22 -2.61
CA ASN A 169 -10.69 -8.99 -3.10
C ASN A 169 -10.93 -9.74 -4.42
N LYS A 170 -10.90 -11.07 -4.34
CA LYS A 170 -11.18 -11.98 -5.46
C LYS A 170 -12.11 -13.08 -4.99
N ASP A 171 -13.07 -13.43 -5.84
CA ASP A 171 -13.97 -14.54 -5.61
C ASP A 171 -13.38 -15.86 -6.11
N VAL A 172 -13.90 -16.96 -5.56
CA VAL A 172 -13.56 -18.31 -5.97
C VAL A 172 -14.13 -18.58 -7.36
N VAL A 173 -13.28 -19.04 -8.29
CA VAL A 173 -13.62 -19.18 -9.72
C VAL A 173 -14.71 -20.22 -9.97
N HIS A 174 -14.66 -21.36 -9.29
CA HIS A 174 -15.56 -22.48 -9.53
C HIS A 174 -16.41 -22.82 -8.29
N ALA A 175 -17.71 -23.04 -8.48
CA ALA A 175 -18.64 -23.28 -7.37
C ALA A 175 -18.33 -24.55 -6.55
N LYS A 176 -17.68 -25.56 -7.14
CA LYS A 176 -17.26 -26.78 -6.44
C LYS A 176 -15.98 -26.62 -5.62
N MET A 177 -15.25 -25.52 -5.77
CA MET A 177 -14.04 -25.27 -4.96
C MET A 177 -14.44 -24.94 -3.52
N ARG A 178 -13.63 -25.40 -2.57
CA ARG A 178 -13.87 -25.18 -1.13
C ARG A 178 -13.65 -23.69 -0.79
N ARG A 179 -14.59 -23.11 -0.03
CA ARG A 179 -14.50 -21.71 0.43
C ARG A 179 -13.62 -21.51 1.67
N ARG A 180 -13.40 -22.58 2.44
CA ARG A 180 -12.55 -22.59 3.63
C ARG A 180 -11.61 -23.78 3.55
N ILE A 181 -10.33 -23.53 3.74
CA ILE A 181 -9.28 -24.55 3.79
C ILE A 181 -8.46 -24.27 5.04
N GLU A 182 -8.33 -25.28 5.91
CA GLU A 182 -7.48 -25.22 7.08
C GLU A 182 -6.08 -25.71 6.70
N HIS A 183 -5.04 -24.97 7.07
CA HIS A 183 -3.65 -25.23 6.71
C HIS A 183 -3.42 -25.40 5.18
N PRO A 184 -3.78 -24.39 4.35
CA PRO A 184 -3.56 -24.48 2.92
C PRO A 184 -2.06 -24.42 2.60
N ARG A 185 -1.63 -25.22 1.63
CA ARG A 185 -0.42 -24.91 0.86
C ARG A 185 -0.83 -23.84 -0.14
N ILE A 186 -0.01 -22.79 -0.30
CA ILE A 186 -0.29 -21.64 -1.18
C ILE A 186 0.76 -21.60 -2.28
N VAL A 187 0.33 -21.22 -3.48
CA VAL A 187 1.18 -21.13 -4.67
C VAL A 187 0.90 -19.85 -5.41
N LEU A 188 1.98 -19.18 -5.78
CA LEU A 188 1.95 -17.98 -6.58
C LEU A 188 2.36 -18.38 -8.00
N LEU A 189 1.40 -18.35 -8.93
CA LEU A 189 1.64 -18.56 -10.34
C LEU A 189 1.57 -17.21 -11.05
N ASP A 190 2.65 -16.85 -11.75
CA ASP A 190 2.69 -15.67 -12.62
C ASP A 190 2.31 -16.02 -14.08
N CYS A 191 1.79 -17.23 -14.30
CA CYS A 191 1.36 -17.71 -15.60
C CYS A 191 -0.17 -17.88 -15.67
N ASN A 192 -0.74 -17.52 -16.82
CA ASN A 192 -2.15 -17.76 -17.10
C ASN A 192 -2.38 -19.27 -17.34
N LEU A 193 -3.43 -19.82 -16.73
CA LEU A 193 -3.86 -21.21 -16.93
C LEU A 193 -4.80 -21.34 -18.14
N GLU A 194 -4.43 -20.70 -19.25
CA GLU A 194 -5.20 -20.70 -20.48
C GLU A 194 -4.37 -21.27 -21.64
N TYR A 195 -5.04 -21.74 -22.68
CA TYR A 195 -4.35 -22.21 -23.88
C TYR A 195 -3.72 -20.99 -24.56
N LYS A 196 -2.38 -20.89 -24.49
CA LYS A 196 -1.63 -19.88 -25.22
C LYS A 196 -1.48 -20.34 -26.66
N LYS A 197 -2.08 -19.58 -27.59
CA LYS A 197 -1.70 -19.64 -29.00
C LYS A 197 -0.25 -19.14 -29.11
N GLY A 198 0.58 -19.84 -29.89
CA GLY A 198 1.93 -19.36 -30.18
C GLY A 198 1.89 -17.95 -30.78
N GLU A 199 2.90 -17.14 -30.49
CA GLU A 199 3.01 -15.77 -31.04
C GLU A 199 3.15 -15.78 -32.57
N SER A 200 3.70 -16.87 -33.12
CA SER A 200 3.75 -17.12 -34.56
C SER A 200 2.39 -17.56 -35.10
N GLN A 201 2.00 -17.02 -36.27
CA GLN A 201 0.79 -17.46 -36.96
C GLN A 201 0.87 -18.95 -37.25
N THR A 202 0.13 -19.74 -36.49
CA THR A 202 0.01 -21.18 -36.68
C THR A 202 -1.33 -21.44 -37.34
N SER A 203 -1.31 -21.72 -38.65
CA SER A 203 -2.46 -22.21 -39.39
C SER A 203 -2.61 -23.70 -39.14
N LEU A 204 -3.83 -24.12 -38.80
CA LEU A 204 -4.16 -25.51 -38.54
C LEU A 204 -5.13 -25.95 -39.63
N GLU A 205 -4.69 -26.84 -40.51
CA GLU A 205 -5.48 -27.36 -41.63
C GLU A 205 -6.10 -28.70 -41.23
N ILE A 206 -7.41 -28.83 -41.39
CA ILE A 206 -8.18 -30.01 -40.99
C ILE A 206 -8.56 -30.77 -42.26
N MET A 207 -8.00 -31.96 -42.44
CA MET A 207 -8.19 -32.77 -43.65
C MET A 207 -9.09 -33.99 -43.40
N LYS A 208 -9.08 -34.54 -42.17
CA LYS A 208 -9.91 -35.68 -41.79
C LYS A 208 -10.83 -35.31 -40.62
N GLU A 209 -11.99 -35.95 -40.56
CA GLU A 209 -12.96 -35.73 -39.48
C GLU A 209 -12.41 -36.16 -38.10
N GLU A 210 -11.55 -37.18 -38.06
CA GLU A 210 -10.83 -37.61 -36.84
C GLU A 210 -9.91 -36.53 -36.26
N ASP A 211 -9.39 -35.62 -37.09
CA ASP A 211 -8.41 -34.62 -36.65
C ASP A 211 -9.07 -33.57 -35.74
N ILE A 212 -10.36 -33.29 -35.91
CA ILE A 212 -11.14 -32.39 -35.05
C ILE A 212 -11.16 -32.92 -33.61
N SER A 213 -11.40 -34.22 -33.44
CA SER A 213 -11.45 -34.86 -32.13
C SER A 213 -10.08 -34.83 -31.46
N ARG A 214 -9.00 -35.09 -32.21
CA ARG A 214 -7.62 -35.04 -31.68
C ARG A 214 -7.19 -33.63 -31.30
N ILE A 215 -7.58 -32.60 -32.07
CA ILE A 215 -7.29 -31.20 -31.73
C ILE A 215 -8.05 -30.79 -30.48
N LEU A 216 -9.33 -31.15 -30.39
CA LEU A 216 -10.14 -30.90 -29.19
C LEU A 216 -9.57 -31.64 -27.98
N GLU A 217 -9.11 -32.88 -28.14
CA GLU A 217 -8.42 -33.63 -27.10
C GLU A 217 -7.09 -32.98 -26.74
N GLN A 218 -6.31 -32.44 -27.67
CA GLN A 218 -5.03 -31.79 -27.37
C GLN A 218 -5.23 -30.46 -26.63
N VAL A 219 -6.24 -29.67 -27.02
CA VAL A 219 -6.64 -28.45 -26.32
C VAL A 219 -7.25 -28.80 -24.96
N CYS A 220 -8.13 -29.80 -24.89
CA CYS A 220 -8.74 -30.25 -23.64
C CYS A 220 -7.70 -30.88 -22.73
N LEU A 221 -6.81 -31.76 -23.18
CA LEU A 221 -5.71 -32.32 -22.40
C LEU A 221 -4.80 -31.19 -21.91
N SER A 222 -4.51 -30.16 -22.70
CA SER A 222 -3.75 -29.00 -22.17
C SER A 222 -4.47 -28.29 -21.02
N HIS A 223 -5.82 -28.25 -21.02
CA HIS A 223 -6.65 -27.69 -19.94
C HIS A 223 -6.94 -28.66 -18.79
N VAL A 224 -7.04 -29.96 -19.09
CA VAL A 224 -7.57 -31.03 -18.23
C VAL A 224 -6.43 -31.80 -17.56
N LEU A 225 -5.26 -31.99 -18.20
CA LEU A 225 -4.07 -32.50 -17.50
C LEU A 225 -3.69 -31.55 -16.35
N PHE A 226 -3.91 -30.24 -16.51
CA PHE A 226 -3.66 -29.24 -15.46
C PHE A 226 -4.72 -29.25 -14.33
N LEU A 227 -5.95 -29.70 -14.60
CA LEU A 227 -7.03 -29.79 -13.62
C LEU A 227 -7.14 -31.18 -12.95
N ILE A 228 -6.77 -32.27 -13.63
CA ILE A 228 -6.92 -33.66 -13.15
C ILE A 228 -5.68 -34.17 -12.39
N PHE A 229 -4.51 -33.55 -12.53
CA PHE A 229 -3.33 -33.93 -11.72
C PHE A 229 -3.43 -33.51 -10.24
N ILE A 230 -4.61 -33.10 -9.80
CA ILE A 230 -4.90 -32.74 -8.42
C ILE A 230 -6.24 -33.31 -7.98
N PRO A 231 -6.44 -34.65 -7.98
CA PRO A 231 -6.39 -35.35 -6.70
C PRO A 231 -6.30 -36.88 -6.84
N MET A 232 -5.22 -37.48 -7.38
CA MET A 232 -5.17 -38.96 -7.39
C MET A 232 -3.78 -39.58 -7.53
N LEU A 233 -2.81 -39.21 -6.69
CA LEU A 233 -1.59 -40.00 -6.53
C LEU A 233 -1.25 -40.28 -5.06
N PRO A 234 -0.90 -41.53 -4.70
CA PRO A 234 -0.55 -41.94 -3.35
C PRO A 234 0.74 -41.24 -2.90
N SER A 235 0.77 -40.95 -1.60
CA SER A 235 1.64 -40.04 -0.86
C SER A 235 3.14 -40.36 -0.80
N THR A 236 3.70 -41.12 -1.74
CA THR A 236 5.09 -41.62 -1.63
C THR A 236 6.01 -41.31 -2.81
N LEU A 237 5.54 -40.71 -3.91
CA LEU A 237 6.42 -40.25 -4.98
C LEU A 237 6.02 -38.86 -5.49
N ILE A 238 7.03 -37.98 -5.57
CA ILE A 238 7.09 -36.61 -6.14
C ILE A 238 7.06 -35.48 -5.06
N PRO A 239 8.17 -34.71 -4.88
CA PRO A 239 8.28 -33.69 -3.82
C PRO A 239 7.65 -32.32 -4.12
N HIS A 240 7.06 -32.10 -5.29
CA HIS A 240 6.64 -30.75 -5.70
C HIS A 240 5.33 -30.79 -6.46
N MET A 241 4.20 -30.46 -5.83
CA MET A 241 3.00 -29.94 -6.50
C MET A 241 1.96 -29.34 -5.54
N PHE A 242 2.26 -28.11 -5.13
CA PHE A 242 1.55 -26.87 -5.46
C PHE A 242 0.00 -26.84 -5.59
N TRP A 243 -0.68 -26.12 -4.67
CA TRP A 243 -2.10 -25.69 -4.74
C TRP A 243 -2.28 -24.20 -4.39
N ALA A 244 -2.96 -23.38 -5.20
CA ALA A 244 -3.25 -21.99 -4.84
C ALA A 244 -4.62 -21.88 -4.16
N CYS A 245 -4.68 -21.28 -2.96
CA CYS A 245 -5.94 -20.93 -2.29
C CYS A 245 -5.89 -19.49 -1.76
N SER A 246 -6.91 -18.71 -2.11
CA SER A 246 -7.16 -17.36 -1.60
C SER A 246 -7.88 -17.47 -0.25
N ILE A 247 -7.22 -17.05 0.83
CA ILE A 247 -7.78 -17.05 2.19
C ILE A 247 -8.52 -15.73 2.40
N ARG A 248 -9.83 -15.81 2.62
CA ARG A 248 -10.62 -14.72 3.21
C ARG A 248 -11.01 -15.18 4.62
N GLU A 249 -10.28 -14.70 5.62
CA GLU A 249 -10.67 -14.88 7.02
C GLU A 249 -11.75 -13.87 7.39
N ASN A 250 -12.98 -14.36 7.52
CA ASN A 250 -14.01 -13.70 8.32
C ASN A 250 -13.67 -13.92 9.80
N VAL A 251 -13.32 -12.82 10.46
CA VAL A 251 -13.93 -12.42 11.74
C VAL A 251 -14.80 -11.19 11.46
#